data_AF-B4NSA3-F1
#
_entry.id   AF-B4NSA3-F1
#
_cell.length_a   1.000
_cell.length_b   1.000
_cell.length_c   1.000
_cell.angle_alpha   90.00
_cell.angle_beta   90.00
_cell.angle_gamma   90.00
#
_symmetry.space_group_name_H-M   'P 1'
#
loop_
_entity.id
_entity.type
_entity.pdbx_description
1 polymer ?
#
loop_
_entity_poly.entity_id
_entity_poly.type
_entity_poly.pdbx_seq_one_letter_code
_entity_poly.pdbx_strand_id
1 'polypeptide(L)'
;MTQDMLLGNEEQSKSKETFLEKFCVLAKSSTGAALLDVIRQALEAPNVFVFGELLAEPSVLQLKDGPDSKHFETLNLFAYGTYKDYRAQPEKFIELTPAMQKKLQHLTIVSLAIKAKSIPYALLLSELEIDNVRHLEDIIIEAIYAGEFV
;
A
#
# COMPACT_ATOMS: atom_id res chain seq x y z
N MET A 1 -8.57 -43.19 21.33
CA MET A 1 -7.43 -43.50 20.44
C MET A 1 -7.69 -42.70 19.16
N THR A 2 -7.29 -41.42 19.13
CA THR A 2 -6.10 -40.90 18.39
C THR A 2 -6.20 -41.18 16.89
N GLN A 3 -6.14 -40.26 15.93
CA GLN A 3 -5.41 -39.00 15.72
C GLN A 3 -6.05 -38.39 14.43
N ASP A 4 -6.44 -37.12 14.37
CA ASP A 4 -5.62 -35.95 13.93
C ASP A 4 -4.68 -36.18 12.73
N MET A 5 -5.04 -35.59 11.57
CA MET A 5 -4.23 -35.16 10.40
C MET A 5 -5.15 -35.12 9.15
N LEU A 6 -5.27 -34.07 8.34
CA LEU A 6 -4.36 -32.98 7.99
C LEU A 6 -5.17 -31.73 7.59
N LEU A 7 -4.90 -30.63 8.30
CA LEU A 7 -5.07 -29.24 7.86
C LEU A 7 -4.02 -28.93 6.78
N GLY A 8 -4.40 -28.17 5.77
CA GLY A 8 -3.46 -27.60 4.82
C GLY A 8 -4.17 -26.94 3.66
N ASN A 9 -4.68 -25.72 3.87
CA ASN A 9 -4.73 -24.66 2.85
C ASN A 9 -5.28 -23.28 3.30
N GLU A 10 -5.48 -22.99 4.59
CA GLU A 10 -6.08 -21.70 5.02
C GLU A 10 -5.12 -20.71 5.71
N GLU A 11 -3.80 -20.96 5.73
CA GLU A 11 -2.89 -20.15 6.56
C GLU A 11 -2.25 -18.94 5.87
N GLN A 12 -2.52 -18.66 4.60
CA GLN A 12 -1.84 -17.56 3.89
C GLN A 12 -2.60 -16.21 3.85
N SER A 13 -3.89 -16.16 4.24
CA SER A 13 -4.68 -14.91 4.27
C SER A 13 -4.73 -14.22 5.64
N LYS A 14 -4.72 -14.98 6.76
CA LYS A 14 -4.91 -14.43 8.12
C LYS A 14 -3.86 -13.39 8.55
N SER A 15 -2.63 -13.49 8.08
CA SER A 15 -1.56 -12.60 8.54
C SER A 15 -1.72 -11.17 8.00
N LYS A 16 -2.19 -10.99 6.76
CA LYS A 16 -2.40 -9.66 6.15
C LYS A 16 -3.58 -8.95 6.83
N GLU A 17 -4.67 -9.67 7.08
CA GLU A 17 -5.84 -9.19 7.84
C GLU A 17 -5.45 -8.78 9.27
N THR A 18 -4.56 -9.51 9.94
CA THR A 18 -4.14 -9.16 11.31
C THR A 18 -3.42 -7.81 11.41
N PHE A 19 -2.58 -7.44 10.43
CA PHE A 19 -1.88 -6.15 10.46
C PHE A 19 -2.85 -5.01 10.16
N LEU A 20 -3.70 -5.18 9.16
CA LEU A 20 -4.72 -4.19 8.81
C LEU A 20 -5.73 -3.96 9.93
N GLU A 21 -6.21 -5.04 10.56
CA GLU A 21 -7.06 -4.96 11.76
C GLU A 21 -6.36 -4.19 12.87
N LYS A 22 -5.08 -4.46 13.14
CA LYS A 22 -4.31 -3.70 14.13
C LYS A 22 -4.26 -2.22 13.79
N PHE A 23 -3.95 -1.86 12.54
CA PHE A 23 -3.91 -0.45 12.12
C PHE A 23 -5.30 0.20 12.15
N CYS A 24 -6.35 -0.53 11.82
CA CYS A 24 -7.74 -0.06 11.89
C CYS A 24 -8.18 0.18 13.34
N VAL A 25 -7.88 -0.76 14.26
CA VAL A 25 -8.13 -0.60 15.70
C VAL A 25 -7.33 0.58 16.26
N LEU A 26 -6.06 0.70 15.87
CA LEU A 26 -5.23 1.84 16.25
C LEU A 26 -5.80 3.15 15.70
N ALA A 27 -6.29 3.18 14.46
CA ALA A 27 -6.91 4.36 13.87
C ALA A 27 -8.24 4.75 14.53
N LYS A 28 -8.99 3.78 15.05
CA LYS A 28 -10.21 4.02 15.85
C LYS A 28 -9.91 4.64 17.20
N SER A 29 -8.84 4.18 17.85
CA SER A 29 -8.43 4.70 19.17
C SER A 29 -7.48 5.91 19.09
N SER A 30 -6.95 6.22 17.91
CA SER A 30 -6.01 7.33 17.70
C SER A 30 -6.70 8.51 17.03
N THR A 31 -6.38 9.71 17.46
CA THR A 31 -6.89 10.97 16.88
C THR A 31 -5.74 11.95 16.66
N GLY A 32 -5.83 12.76 15.60
CA GLY A 32 -4.81 13.75 15.25
C GLY A 32 -3.43 13.12 15.03
N ALA A 33 -2.42 13.59 15.78
CA ALA A 33 -1.02 13.20 15.62
C ALA A 33 -0.77 11.68 15.76
N ALA A 34 -1.48 10.99 16.65
CA ALA A 34 -1.34 9.54 16.81
C ALA A 34 -1.81 8.78 15.56
N LEU A 35 -2.85 9.29 14.88
CA LEU A 35 -3.33 8.70 13.63
C LEU A 35 -2.32 8.90 12.49
N LEU A 36 -1.60 10.02 12.47
CA LEU A 36 -0.52 10.25 11.51
C LEU A 36 0.61 9.26 11.67
N ASP A 37 0.96 8.96 12.92
CA ASP A 37 1.99 7.96 13.23
C ASP A 37 1.53 6.55 12.80
N VAL A 38 0.26 6.22 13.04
CA VAL A 38 -0.38 4.98 12.54
C VAL A 38 -0.34 4.91 11.02
N ILE A 39 -0.69 5.99 10.31
CA ILE A 39 -0.63 6.06 8.84
C ILE A 39 0.82 5.87 8.37
N ARG A 40 1.77 6.56 8.99
CA ARG A 40 3.18 6.47 8.66
C ARG A 40 3.71 5.05 8.86
N GLN A 41 3.41 4.43 9.99
CA GLN A 41 3.74 3.03 10.26
C GLN A 41 3.09 2.08 9.24
N ALA A 42 1.82 2.32 8.88
CA ALA A 42 1.13 1.52 7.87
C ALA A 42 1.75 1.69 6.47
N LEU A 43 2.19 2.90 6.13
CA LEU A 43 2.90 3.20 4.89
C LEU A 43 4.29 2.56 4.86
N GLU A 44 5.03 2.57 5.97
CA GLU A 44 6.34 1.91 6.09
C GLU A 44 6.24 0.39 6.19
N ALA A 45 5.10 -0.16 6.64
CA ALA A 45 4.93 -1.59 6.81
C ALA A 45 4.89 -2.33 5.45
N PRO A 46 5.90 -3.13 5.08
CA PRO A 46 5.96 -3.78 3.77
C PRO A 46 4.88 -4.85 3.56
N ASN A 47 4.09 -5.18 4.57
CA ASN A 47 3.04 -6.19 4.50
C ASN A 47 1.63 -5.60 4.29
N VAL A 48 1.49 -4.27 4.31
CA VAL A 48 0.19 -3.59 4.27
C VAL A 48 0.03 -2.85 2.95
N PHE A 49 -0.75 -3.41 2.04
CA PHE A 49 -0.98 -2.83 0.71
C PHE A 49 -2.41 -2.34 0.52
N VAL A 50 -3.33 -2.74 1.40
CA VAL A 50 -4.73 -2.33 1.32
C VAL A 50 -4.95 -1.20 2.32
N PHE A 51 -5.11 0.01 1.82
CA PHE A 51 -5.40 1.18 2.65
C PHE A 51 -6.88 1.59 2.59
N GLY A 52 -7.69 0.88 1.80
CA GLY A 52 -9.12 1.17 1.64
C GLY A 52 -9.90 1.12 2.96
N GLU A 53 -9.63 0.12 3.82
CA GLU A 53 -10.28 0.04 5.13
C GLU A 53 -9.82 1.16 6.07
N LEU A 54 -8.52 1.47 6.08
CA LEU A 54 -8.00 2.57 6.89
C LEU A 54 -8.59 3.92 6.43
N LEU A 55 -8.75 4.10 5.12
CA LEU A 55 -9.31 5.31 4.52
C LEU A 55 -10.83 5.42 4.74
N ALA A 56 -11.53 4.29 4.89
CA ALA A 56 -12.95 4.25 5.24
C ALA A 56 -13.22 4.64 6.70
N GLU A 57 -12.20 4.69 7.56
CA GLU A 57 -12.38 5.06 8.96
C GLU A 57 -12.71 6.56 9.10
N PRO A 58 -13.72 6.92 9.91
CA PRO A 58 -14.14 8.31 10.11
C PRO A 58 -13.04 9.17 10.76
N SER A 59 -12.13 8.57 11.53
CA SER A 59 -10.96 9.27 12.07
C SER A 59 -10.05 9.80 10.95
N VAL A 60 -9.87 9.01 9.88
CA VAL A 60 -9.03 9.35 8.74
C VAL A 60 -9.71 10.37 7.84
N LEU A 61 -11.02 10.24 7.61
CA LEU A 61 -11.80 11.23 6.86
C LEU A 61 -11.80 12.62 7.50
N GLN A 62 -11.71 12.70 8.83
CA GLN A 62 -11.60 13.98 9.54
C GLN A 62 -10.24 14.66 9.35
N LEU A 63 -9.17 13.90 9.06
CA LEU A 63 -7.86 14.48 8.80
C LEU A 63 -7.80 15.29 7.50
N LYS A 64 -8.69 15.01 6.53
CA LYS A 64 -8.73 15.71 5.24
C LYS A 64 -8.95 17.22 5.39
N ASP A 65 -9.70 17.64 6.41
CA ASP A 65 -10.08 19.04 6.64
C ASP A 65 -9.07 19.75 7.58
N GLY A 66 -8.08 19.00 8.07
CA GLY A 66 -7.08 19.48 9.01
C GLY A 66 -5.74 19.89 8.36
N PRO A 67 -4.79 20.38 9.17
CA PRO A 67 -3.42 20.67 8.72
C PRO A 67 -2.68 19.43 8.21
N ASP A 68 -3.20 18.24 8.52
CA ASP A 68 -2.62 16.95 8.16
C ASP A 68 -3.23 16.33 6.90
N SER A 69 -3.94 17.13 6.10
CA SER A 69 -4.52 16.72 4.81
C SER A 69 -3.50 15.92 3.98
N LYS A 70 -2.22 16.35 3.97
CA LYS A 70 -1.14 15.68 3.23
C LYS A 70 -0.99 14.18 3.53
N HIS A 71 -1.18 13.76 4.78
CA HIS A 71 -1.13 12.34 5.15
C HIS A 71 -2.34 11.59 4.62
N PHE A 72 -3.52 12.21 4.68
CA PHE A 72 -4.75 11.67 4.09
C PHE A 72 -4.62 11.54 2.56
N GLU A 73 -4.16 12.58 1.88
CA GLU A 73 -3.91 12.54 0.44
C GLU A 73 -2.89 11.48 0.06
N THR A 74 -1.82 11.32 0.85
CA THR A 74 -0.84 10.26 0.63
C THR A 74 -1.47 8.89 0.82
N LEU A 75 -2.28 8.68 1.86
CA LEU A 75 -2.98 7.42 2.05
C LEU A 75 -3.94 7.13 0.89
N ASN A 76 -4.67 8.14 0.42
CA ASN A 76 -5.57 8.05 -0.72
C ASN A 76 -4.83 7.71 -2.02
N LEU A 77 -3.65 8.28 -2.20
CA LEU A 77 -2.75 7.98 -3.31
C LEU A 77 -2.28 6.51 -3.27
N PHE A 78 -1.96 5.98 -2.09
CA PHE A 78 -1.60 4.56 -1.95
C PHE A 78 -2.80 3.63 -2.15
N ALA A 79 -4.02 4.08 -1.80
CA ALA A 79 -5.23 3.28 -1.98
C ALA A 79 -5.73 3.24 -3.43
N TYR A 80 -5.67 4.36 -4.15
CA TYR A 80 -6.33 4.54 -5.46
C TYR A 80 -5.45 5.18 -6.54
N GLY A 81 -4.35 5.79 -6.16
CA GLY A 81 -3.48 6.56 -7.06
C GLY A 81 -2.29 5.77 -7.59
N THR A 82 -1.43 6.48 -8.31
CA THR A 82 -0.22 5.94 -8.92
C THR A 82 1.01 6.72 -8.48
N TYR A 83 2.20 6.15 -8.69
CA TYR A 83 3.45 6.88 -8.49
C TYR A 83 3.51 8.18 -9.33
N LYS A 84 2.89 8.20 -10.51
CA LYS A 84 2.80 9.39 -11.35
C LYS A 84 1.94 10.49 -10.75
N ASP A 85 0.83 10.14 -10.10
CA ASP A 85 0.01 11.09 -9.34
C ASP A 85 0.80 11.74 -8.21
N TYR A 86 1.67 10.96 -7.52
CA TYR A 86 2.61 11.50 -6.52
C TYR A 86 3.46 12.62 -7.11
N ARG A 87 4.11 12.33 -8.24
CA ARG A 87 5.05 13.28 -8.88
C ARG A 87 4.34 14.45 -9.56
N ALA A 88 3.08 14.28 -9.93
CA ALA A 88 2.26 15.36 -10.49
C ALA A 88 1.84 16.40 -9.43
N GLN A 89 1.65 15.99 -8.17
CA GLN A 89 1.21 16.88 -7.09
C GLN A 89 2.03 16.74 -5.79
N PRO A 90 3.37 16.86 -5.83
CA PRO A 90 4.23 16.61 -4.66
C PRO A 90 3.94 17.54 -3.49
N GLU A 91 3.40 18.74 -3.75
CA GLU A 91 3.06 19.74 -2.73
C GLU A 91 1.89 19.28 -1.82
N LYS A 92 1.05 18.37 -2.31
CA LYS A 92 -0.11 17.82 -1.59
C LYS A 92 0.22 16.57 -0.78
N PHE A 93 1.39 15.97 -0.98
CA PHE A 93 1.76 14.72 -0.31
C PHE A 93 2.87 14.97 0.71
N ILE A 94 3.10 13.99 1.57
CA ILE A 94 4.28 13.98 2.43
C ILE A 94 5.51 13.56 1.61
N GLU A 95 6.70 13.96 2.05
CA GLU A 95 7.94 13.43 1.47
C GLU A 95 8.02 11.92 1.72
N LEU A 96 7.93 11.14 0.65
CA LEU A 96 7.98 9.69 0.74
C LEU A 96 9.42 9.23 0.91
N THR A 97 9.66 8.40 1.92
CA THR A 97 10.94 7.72 2.09
C THR A 97 11.17 6.72 0.93
N PRO A 98 12.43 6.31 0.65
CA PRO A 98 12.71 5.36 -0.43
C PRO A 98 11.91 4.04 -0.31
N ALA A 99 11.65 3.59 0.92
CA ALA A 99 10.83 2.42 1.19
C ALA A 99 9.36 2.64 0.79
N MET A 100 8.79 3.80 1.13
CA MET A 100 7.42 4.16 0.73
C MET A 100 7.29 4.31 -0.79
N GLN A 101 8.29 4.90 -1.45
CA GLN A 101 8.30 5.05 -2.91
C GLN A 101 8.31 3.68 -3.61
N LYS A 102 9.17 2.75 -3.17
CA LYS A 102 9.16 1.37 -3.66
C LYS A 102 7.79 0.73 -3.47
N LYS A 103 7.17 0.92 -2.31
CA LYS A 103 5.85 0.37 -2.03
C LYS A 103 4.75 0.96 -2.92
N LEU A 104 4.78 2.26 -3.19
CA LEU A 104 3.84 2.90 -4.12
C LEU A 104 4.04 2.37 -5.56
N GLN A 105 5.28 2.11 -5.95
CA GLN A 105 5.61 1.47 -7.22
C GLN A 105 5.02 0.06 -7.29
N HIS A 106 5.22 -0.78 -6.26
CA HIS A 106 4.63 -2.11 -6.16
C HIS A 106 3.10 -2.06 -6.30
N LEU A 107 2.43 -1.21 -5.53
CA LEU A 107 0.98 -1.00 -5.60
C LEU A 107 0.51 -0.59 -6.98
N THR A 108 1.25 0.30 -7.65
CA THR A 108 0.94 0.73 -9.02
C THR A 108 1.00 -0.46 -9.97
N ILE A 109 2.04 -1.29 -9.89
CA ILE A 109 2.19 -2.50 -10.72
C ILE A 109 1.05 -3.49 -10.44
N VAL A 110 0.76 -3.78 -9.17
CA VAL A 110 -0.31 -4.70 -8.76
C VAL A 110 -1.67 -4.21 -9.24
N SER A 111 -1.97 -2.92 -9.05
CA SER A 111 -3.22 -2.29 -9.50
C SER A 111 -3.38 -2.35 -11.02
N LEU A 112 -2.30 -2.11 -11.78
CA LEU A 112 -2.28 -2.29 -13.23
C LEU A 112 -2.48 -3.76 -13.62
N ALA A 113 -1.92 -4.71 -12.86
CA ALA A 113 -2.00 -6.13 -13.18
C ALA A 113 -3.40 -6.71 -12.94
N ILE A 114 -4.09 -6.16 -11.94
CA ILE A 114 -5.52 -6.45 -11.70
C ILE A 114 -6.37 -5.96 -12.88
N LYS A 115 -6.10 -4.75 -13.40
CA LYS A 115 -6.85 -4.17 -14.52
C LYS A 115 -6.54 -4.83 -15.86
N ALA A 116 -5.29 -5.22 -16.08
CA ALA A 116 -4.82 -5.79 -17.33
C ALA A 116 -3.96 -7.04 -17.09
N LYS A 117 -4.41 -8.20 -17.58
CA LYS A 117 -3.65 -9.46 -17.51
C LYS A 117 -2.30 -9.42 -18.23
N SER A 118 -2.11 -8.48 -19.15
CA SER A 118 -0.85 -8.26 -19.86
C SER A 118 -0.59 -6.77 -19.92
N ILE A 119 0.42 -6.30 -19.18
CA ILE A 119 0.82 -4.90 -19.16
C ILE A 119 2.12 -4.77 -19.97
N PRO A 120 2.18 -3.90 -20.98
CA PRO A 120 3.41 -3.65 -21.69
C PRO A 120 4.42 -2.92 -20.79
N TYR A 121 5.69 -3.31 -20.85
CA TYR A 121 6.77 -2.67 -20.09
C TYR A 121 6.82 -1.15 -20.29
N ALA A 122 6.56 -0.67 -21.51
CA ALA A 122 6.52 0.77 -21.80
C ALA A 122 5.50 1.54 -20.94
N LEU A 123 4.36 0.91 -20.63
CA LEU A 123 3.34 1.50 -19.77
C LEU A 123 3.79 1.51 -18.31
N LEU A 124 4.38 0.42 -17.83
CA LEU A 124 4.97 0.37 -16.48
C LEU A 124 6.09 1.39 -16.31
N LEU A 125 7.02 1.48 -17.25
CA LEU A 125 8.11 2.47 -17.23
C LEU A 125 7.57 3.91 -17.18
N SER A 126 6.50 4.20 -17.95
CA SER A 126 5.85 5.51 -17.98
C SER A 126 5.06 5.84 -16.70
N GLU A 127 4.40 4.85 -16.10
CA GLU A 127 3.59 5.04 -14.89
C GLU A 127 4.43 5.07 -13.60
N LEU A 128 5.54 4.33 -13.57
CA LEU A 128 6.50 4.35 -12.47
C LEU A 128 7.60 5.41 -12.64
N GLU A 129 7.66 6.09 -13.79
CA GLU A 129 8.77 6.98 -14.19
C GLU A 129 10.14 6.34 -13.97
N ILE A 130 10.26 5.08 -14.39
CA ILE A 130 11.51 4.31 -14.37
C ILE A 130 12.03 4.27 -15.80
N ASP A 131 13.24 4.76 -16.03
CA ASP A 131 13.89 4.68 -17.33
C ASP A 131 14.59 3.33 -17.57
N ASN A 132 14.83 2.57 -16.51
CA ASN A 132 15.62 1.34 -16.56
C ASN A 132 14.76 0.08 -16.40
N VAL A 133 14.68 -0.70 -17.48
CA VAL A 133 13.96 -1.99 -17.50
C VAL A 133 14.45 -2.94 -16.41
N ARG A 134 15.77 -3.00 -16.14
CA ARG A 134 16.29 -3.89 -15.10
C ARG A 134 15.77 -3.54 -13.70
N HIS A 135 15.63 -2.24 -13.43
CA HIS A 135 15.10 -1.79 -12.15
C HIS A 135 13.61 -2.16 -12.03
N LEU A 136 12.84 -2.00 -13.11
CA LEU A 136 11.46 -2.45 -13.15
C LEU A 136 11.35 -3.97 -12.95
N GLU A 137 12.19 -4.77 -13.60
CA GLU A 137 12.22 -6.23 -13.42
C GLU A 137 12.55 -6.61 -11.98
N ASP A 138 13.53 -5.96 -11.35
CA ASP A 138 13.90 -6.20 -9.95
C ASP A 138 12.69 -5.96 -9.01
N ILE A 139 11.99 -4.85 -9.21
CA ILE A 139 10.77 -4.49 -8.45
C ILE A 139 9.65 -5.52 -8.67
N ILE A 140 9.43 -5.95 -9.91
CA ILE A 140 8.40 -6.97 -10.22
C ILE A 140 8.77 -8.29 -9.55
N ILE A 141 10.04 -8.68 -9.59
CA ILE A 141 10.53 -9.89 -8.93
C ILE A 141 10.34 -9.75 -7.41
N GLU A 142 10.74 -8.63 -6.80
CA GLU A 142 10.51 -8.33 -5.37
C GLU A 142 9.02 -8.49 -5.01
N ALA A 143 8.11 -7.91 -5.80
CA ALA A 143 6.67 -7.96 -5.57
C ALA A 143 6.08 -9.37 -5.74
N ILE A 144 6.56 -10.16 -6.73
CA ILE A 144 6.18 -11.58 -6.89
C ILE A 144 6.67 -12.40 -5.69
N TYR A 145 7.91 -12.19 -5.25
CA TYR A 145 8.49 -12.89 -4.11
C TYR A 145 7.83 -12.50 -2.78
N ALA A 146 7.38 -11.26 -2.63
CA ALA A 146 6.59 -10.79 -1.50
C ALA A 146 5.19 -11.41 -1.43
N GLY A 147 4.77 -12.16 -2.47
CA GLY A 147 3.42 -12.75 -2.53
C GLY A 147 2.34 -11.68 -2.68
N GLU A 148 2.65 -10.60 -3.40
CA GLU A 148 1.70 -9.52 -3.70
C GLU A 148 0.79 -9.86 -4.88
N PHE A 149 1.18 -10.82 -5.73
CA PHE A 149 0.45 -11.25 -6.93
C PHE A 149 -0.30 -12.60 -6.79
N VAL A 150 -0.36 -13.18 -5.58
CA VAL A 150 -1.05 -14.47 -5.35
C VAL A 150 -2.49 -14.30 -4.88
#